data_AF-A0A9N9I6G8-F1
#
_entry.id   AF-A0A9N9I6G8-F1
#
_cell.length_a   1.000
_cell.length_b   1.000
_cell.length_c   1.000
_cell.angle_alpha   90.00
_cell.angle_beta   90.00
_cell.angle_gamma   90.00
#
_symmetry.space_group_name_H-M   'P 1'
#
loop_
_entity.id
_entity.type
_entity.pdbx_description
1 polymer ?
#
loop_
_entity_poly.entity_id
_entity_poly.type
_entity_poly.pdbx_seq_one_letter_code
_entity_poly.pdbx_strand_id
1 'polypeptide(L)'
;MSSSLVNETQRGIYPPPRFWRLDPVYRTNVKIFIRYILNFKMIQFTEEFRTVQGFFFRNHPVKNVEIIAPITGIEIIGNSIIKYRLEDGSARIDCVNFGEDGKYNKYVRNPKFDFGTLVKVIGRINEYNGKREIIFNTGNIWVIKDPNEELLRWLEILKLVENVYSKPFILPNNANLTDDISDKEETDEDNAEFIDVSDKEETDEDNAELNNNEALHMMSTSEERLDEDNADLINDDAPLIMSILEKKSDENMPISSSLIFKRMKISEDSSSQITEDMFINSITRYIYKNHLYQFSPVRVCLSTELNDLAKKVIPNLSTKPKSRAVYTLFTDALEELVREGFLIRVDAISYFVHSQFENMVKNWKNI
;
A
#
# COMPACT_ATOMS: atom_id res chain seq x y z
N MET A 1 10.43 -6.78 0.56
CA MET A 1 9.14 -7.38 1.01
C MET A 1 9.06 -8.77 0.40
N SER A 2 8.50 -9.78 1.09
CA SER A 2 8.52 -11.16 0.59
C SER A 2 7.57 -11.35 -0.59
N SER A 3 8.10 -11.77 -1.75
CA SER A 3 7.32 -12.43 -2.80
C SER A 3 6.65 -13.66 -2.19
N SER A 4 5.32 -13.72 -2.19
CA SER A 4 4.57 -14.92 -1.78
C SER A 4 3.98 -15.57 -3.02
N LEU A 5 4.34 -16.84 -3.25
CA LEU A 5 3.65 -17.71 -4.19
C LEU A 5 2.16 -17.78 -3.79
N VAL A 6 1.29 -17.75 -4.79
CA VAL A 6 -0.17 -17.75 -4.59
C VAL A 6 -0.62 -19.11 -4.03
N ASN A 7 -1.01 -19.15 -2.76
CA ASN A 7 -1.73 -20.27 -2.17
C ASN A 7 -3.20 -20.26 -2.65
N GLU A 8 -3.91 -21.40 -2.59
CA GLU A 8 -5.32 -21.52 -3.06
C GLU A 8 -6.26 -20.47 -2.48
N THR A 9 -6.01 -20.00 -1.25
CA THR A 9 -6.77 -18.92 -0.60
C THR A 9 -6.63 -17.55 -1.28
N GLN A 10 -5.50 -17.28 -1.94
CA GLN A 10 -5.26 -16.01 -2.64
C GLN A 10 -5.92 -15.97 -4.04
N ARG A 11 -6.28 -17.13 -4.62
CA ARG A 11 -6.95 -17.22 -5.94
C ARG A 11 -8.36 -16.62 -5.94
N GLY A 12 -9.02 -16.52 -4.78
CA GLY A 12 -10.34 -15.88 -4.65
C GLY A 12 -10.29 -14.36 -4.57
N ILE A 13 -9.13 -13.78 -4.23
CA ILE A 13 -8.99 -12.34 -3.99
C ILE A 13 -8.40 -11.65 -5.23
N TYR A 14 -7.36 -12.23 -5.84
CA TYR A 14 -6.69 -11.65 -7.00
C TYR A 14 -7.04 -12.41 -8.28
N PRO A 15 -7.57 -11.74 -9.32
CA PRO A 15 -7.87 -12.40 -10.58
C PRO A 15 -6.58 -12.95 -11.23
N PRO A 16 -6.59 -14.18 -11.78
CA PRO A 16 -5.50 -14.71 -12.61
C PRO A 16 -5.17 -13.83 -13.84
N PRO A 17 -3.93 -13.87 -14.36
CA PRO A 17 -3.46 -13.05 -15.49
C PRO A 17 -4.39 -13.02 -16.70
N ARG A 18 -4.95 -14.18 -17.10
CA ARG A 18 -5.89 -14.29 -18.23
C ARG A 18 -7.14 -13.39 -18.09
N PHE A 19 -7.49 -12.99 -16.87
CA PHE A 19 -8.65 -12.13 -16.60
C PHE A 19 -8.30 -10.67 -16.32
N TRP A 20 -7.02 -10.29 -16.23
CA TRP A 20 -6.65 -8.90 -15.91
C TRP A 20 -7.20 -7.91 -16.93
N ARG A 21 -7.21 -8.29 -18.21
CA ARG A 21 -7.74 -7.46 -19.30
C ARG A 21 -9.26 -7.22 -19.24
N LEU A 22 -9.98 -7.92 -18.36
CA LEU A 22 -11.41 -7.70 -18.11
C LEU A 22 -11.65 -6.58 -17.09
N ASP A 23 -10.66 -6.25 -16.26
CA ASP A 23 -10.72 -5.10 -15.37
C ASP A 23 -10.39 -3.82 -16.16
N PRO A 24 -11.31 -2.83 -16.24
CA PRO A 24 -11.04 -1.56 -16.90
C PRO A 24 -9.80 -0.83 -16.36
N VAL A 25 -9.48 -1.01 -15.08
CA VAL A 25 -8.30 -0.37 -14.45
C VAL A 25 -7.01 -0.84 -15.12
N TYR A 26 -6.92 -2.12 -15.51
CA TYR A 26 -5.71 -2.70 -16.09
C TYR A 26 -5.29 -2.06 -17.42
N ARG A 27 -6.25 -1.56 -18.20
CA ARG A 27 -6.02 -0.94 -19.52
C ARG A 27 -5.82 0.57 -19.45
N THR A 28 -5.71 1.15 -18.26
CA THR A 28 -5.59 2.60 -18.06
C THR A 28 -4.31 2.97 -17.35
N ASN A 29 -3.91 4.24 -17.47
CA ASN A 29 -2.85 4.80 -16.64
C ASN A 29 -3.47 5.26 -15.32
N VAL A 30 -3.25 4.47 -14.27
CA VAL A 30 -3.91 4.67 -12.98
C VAL A 30 -3.38 5.94 -12.31
N LYS A 31 -4.27 6.89 -12.04
CA LYS A 31 -3.93 8.14 -11.35
C LYS A 31 -4.04 7.90 -9.86
N ILE A 32 -2.91 7.93 -9.16
CA ILE A 32 -2.88 7.57 -7.75
C ILE A 32 -1.68 8.20 -7.03
N PHE A 33 -1.81 8.40 -5.71
CA PHE A 33 -0.70 8.86 -4.88
C PHE A 33 0.45 7.86 -4.85
N ILE A 34 1.68 8.37 -4.81
CA ILE A 34 2.92 7.58 -4.74
C ILE A 34 2.90 6.64 -3.53
N ARG A 35 2.39 7.10 -2.38
CA ARG A 35 2.26 6.28 -1.17
C ARG A 35 1.48 4.99 -1.42
N TYR A 36 0.47 5.01 -2.27
CA TYR A 36 -0.27 3.79 -2.61
C TYR A 36 0.53 2.88 -3.53
N ILE A 37 1.22 3.42 -4.54
CA ILE A 37 2.09 2.65 -5.44
C ILE A 37 3.11 1.83 -4.64
N LEU A 38 3.77 2.45 -3.66
CA LEU A 38 4.73 1.79 -2.77
C LEU A 38 4.11 0.65 -1.93
N ASN A 39 2.79 0.65 -1.79
CA ASN A 39 2.02 -0.29 -0.98
C ASN A 39 1.17 -1.29 -1.79
N PHE A 40 1.19 -1.27 -3.14
CA PHE A 40 0.43 -2.26 -3.92
C PHE A 40 0.90 -3.67 -3.59
N LYS A 41 0.02 -4.65 -3.60
CA LYS A 41 0.46 -6.04 -3.42
C LYS A 41 1.11 -6.54 -4.70
N MET A 42 2.33 -7.04 -4.61
CA MET A 42 2.97 -7.76 -5.72
C MET A 42 2.63 -9.23 -5.55
N ILE A 43 1.97 -9.80 -6.56
CA ILE A 43 1.48 -11.17 -6.55
C ILE A 43 2.10 -11.89 -7.75
N GLN A 44 2.63 -13.08 -7.49
CA GLN A 44 3.29 -13.91 -8.49
C GLN A 44 2.40 -15.10 -8.85
N PHE A 45 1.99 -15.15 -10.11
CA PHE A 45 1.20 -16.25 -10.67
C PHE A 45 2.13 -17.17 -11.44
N THR A 46 2.05 -18.47 -11.16
CA THR A 46 2.75 -19.51 -11.92
C THR A 46 1.71 -20.31 -12.69
N GLU A 47 1.74 -20.18 -14.01
CA GLU A 47 0.89 -20.94 -14.94
C GLU A 47 1.79 -21.77 -15.84
N GLU A 48 1.74 -23.10 -15.64
CA GLU A 48 2.51 -24.14 -16.35
C GLU A 48 4.03 -23.88 -16.45
N PHE A 49 4.46 -23.04 -17.39
CA PHE A 49 5.86 -22.74 -17.71
C PHE A 49 6.22 -21.26 -17.58
N ARG A 50 5.26 -20.39 -17.26
CA ARG A 50 5.47 -18.95 -17.16
C ARG A 50 5.12 -18.46 -15.77
N THR A 51 5.97 -17.56 -15.27
CA THR A 51 5.71 -16.86 -14.03
C THR A 51 5.46 -15.40 -14.33
N VAL A 52 4.25 -14.94 -14.04
CA VAL A 52 3.79 -13.57 -14.29
C VAL A 52 3.63 -12.86 -12.96
N GLN A 53 4.27 -11.69 -12.83
CA GLN A 53 4.11 -10.83 -11.67
C GLN A 53 3.13 -9.71 -11.98
N GLY A 54 2.20 -9.46 -11.05
CA GLY A 54 1.23 -8.38 -11.13
C GLY A 54 1.27 -7.50 -9.88
N PHE A 55 1.08 -6.20 -10.08
CA PHE A 55 0.89 -5.25 -8.97
C PHE A 55 -0.60 -4.97 -8.80
N PHE A 56 -1.08 -5.01 -7.56
CA PHE A 56 -2.49 -4.89 -7.25
C PHE A 56 -2.77 -3.76 -6.26
N PHE A 57 -3.65 -2.85 -6.67
CA PHE A 57 -4.31 -1.96 -5.72
C PHE A 57 -5.64 -2.59 -5.32
N ARG A 58 -5.75 -3.01 -4.05
CA ARG A 58 -6.80 -3.94 -3.60
C ARG A 58 -6.77 -5.18 -4.50
N ASN A 59 -7.84 -5.50 -5.23
CA ASN A 59 -7.85 -6.60 -6.18
C ASN A 59 -7.80 -6.18 -7.66
N HIS A 60 -7.59 -4.89 -7.95
CA HIS A 60 -7.42 -4.42 -9.33
C HIS A 60 -5.97 -4.65 -9.78
N PRO A 61 -5.72 -5.39 -10.87
CA PRO A 61 -4.40 -5.46 -11.47
C PRO A 61 -4.07 -4.11 -12.11
N VAL A 62 -2.90 -3.56 -11.78
CA VAL A 62 -2.40 -2.27 -12.25
C VAL A 62 -1.12 -2.47 -13.05
N LYS A 63 -1.15 -2.13 -14.34
CA LYS A 63 0.02 -2.18 -15.23
C LYS A 63 0.79 -0.85 -15.23
N ASN A 64 0.07 0.24 -15.49
CA ASN A 64 0.64 1.57 -15.65
C ASN A 64 0.05 2.56 -14.64
N VAL A 65 0.85 3.55 -14.27
CA VAL A 65 0.44 4.66 -13.39
C VAL A 65 0.69 6.00 -14.07
N GLU A 66 -0.04 7.01 -13.64
CA GLU A 66 0.14 8.40 -14.02
C GLU A 66 0.35 9.27 -12.77
N ILE A 67 1.55 9.85 -12.64
CA ILE A 67 1.98 10.64 -11.50
C ILE A 67 2.12 12.10 -11.93
N ILE A 68 1.67 13.04 -11.11
CA ILE A 68 2.02 14.47 -11.20
C ILE A 68 2.72 14.83 -9.89
N ALA A 69 3.96 15.32 -9.99
CA ALA A 69 4.77 15.68 -8.83
C ALA A 69 5.98 16.53 -9.24
N PRO A 70 6.49 17.40 -8.36
CA PRO A 70 7.78 18.05 -8.54
C PRO A 70 8.94 17.05 -8.54
N ILE A 71 9.96 17.36 -9.35
CA ILE A 71 11.25 16.65 -9.32
C ILE A 71 12.02 17.08 -8.07
N THR A 72 12.34 16.12 -7.20
CA THR A 72 13.14 16.34 -5.98
C THR A 72 14.53 15.71 -6.06
N GLY A 73 14.92 15.18 -7.22
CA GLY A 73 16.24 14.59 -7.42
C GLY A 73 16.42 14.12 -8.86
N ILE A 74 17.65 14.23 -9.34
CA ILE A 74 18.05 13.78 -10.67
C ILE A 74 19.32 12.98 -10.48
N GLU A 75 19.31 11.73 -10.94
CA GLU A 75 20.47 10.85 -10.93
C GLU A 75 20.70 10.32 -12.33
N ILE A 76 21.93 10.47 -12.81
CA ILE A 76 22.38 9.95 -14.09
C ILE A 76 23.30 8.77 -13.80
N ILE A 77 22.99 7.60 -14.36
CA ILE A 77 23.78 6.38 -14.16
C ILE A 77 24.38 5.99 -15.51
N GLY A 78 25.71 6.05 -15.58
CA GLY A 78 26.44 5.85 -16.83
C GLY A 78 26.01 6.84 -17.90
N ASN A 79 25.80 6.35 -19.12
CA ASN A 79 25.48 7.18 -20.29
C ASN A 79 24.08 6.91 -20.88
N SER A 80 23.27 6.05 -20.25
CA SER A 80 21.99 5.58 -20.80
C SER A 80 20.79 5.73 -19.86
N ILE A 81 21.02 5.77 -18.55
CA ILE A 81 19.95 5.77 -17.55
C ILE A 81 19.85 7.13 -16.87
N ILE A 82 18.64 7.69 -16.87
CA ILE A 82 18.29 8.86 -16.05
C ILE A 82 17.16 8.49 -15.10
N LYS A 83 17.31 8.89 -13.84
CA LYS A 83 16.32 8.74 -12.78
C LYS A 83 15.87 10.09 -12.30
N TYR A 84 14.57 10.33 -12.38
CA TYR A 84 13.93 11.47 -11.74
C TYR A 84 13.23 11.00 -10.48
N ARG A 85 13.62 11.55 -9.33
CA ARG A 85 12.92 11.33 -8.07
C ARG A 85 11.76 12.31 -7.96
N LEU A 86 10.56 11.78 -7.74
CA LEU A 86 9.34 12.57 -7.64
C LEU A 86 8.75 12.48 -6.22
N GLU A 87 8.13 13.56 -5.75
CA GLU A 87 7.42 13.63 -4.46
C GLU A 87 6.08 14.35 -4.60
N ASP A 88 4.96 13.69 -4.30
CA ASP A 88 3.59 14.25 -4.43
C ASP A 88 2.98 14.67 -3.08
N GLY A 89 3.82 14.89 -2.07
CA GLY A 89 3.41 15.12 -0.68
C GLY A 89 3.01 13.85 0.09
N SER A 90 2.73 12.73 -0.58
CA SER A 90 2.37 11.47 0.08
C SER A 90 3.57 10.55 0.33
N ALA A 91 4.52 10.51 -0.61
CA ALA A 91 5.76 9.74 -0.58
C ALA A 91 6.68 10.13 -1.75
N ARG A 92 7.85 9.48 -1.83
CA ARG A 92 8.83 9.62 -2.91
C ARG A 92 8.95 8.35 -3.74
N ILE A 93 9.17 8.48 -5.04
CA ILE A 93 9.49 7.34 -5.92
C ILE A 93 10.46 7.75 -7.03
N ASP A 94 11.33 6.82 -7.41
CA ASP A 94 12.23 7.01 -8.54
C ASP A 94 11.52 6.61 -9.84
N CYS A 95 11.55 7.50 -10.83
CA CYS A 95 11.07 7.27 -12.19
C CYS A 95 12.31 7.10 -13.08
N VAL A 96 12.43 5.95 -13.73
CA VAL A 96 13.61 5.51 -14.47
C VAL A 96 13.32 5.49 -15.96
N ASN A 97 14.23 6.08 -16.73
CA ASN A 97 14.23 5.99 -18.18
C ASN A 97 15.56 5.39 -18.63
N PHE A 98 15.49 4.29 -19.38
CA PHE A 98 16.65 3.55 -19.88
C PHE A 98 17.15 4.05 -21.25
N GLY A 99 16.57 5.14 -21.78
CA GLY A 99 16.81 5.59 -23.16
C GLY A 99 15.93 4.87 -24.18
N GLU A 100 16.15 5.16 -25.46
CA GLU A 100 15.56 4.40 -26.57
C GLU A 100 16.44 3.17 -26.82
N ASP A 101 15.94 1.98 -26.53
CA ASP A 101 16.47 0.66 -26.96
C ASP A 101 17.97 0.43 -26.70
N GLY A 102 18.47 0.79 -25.52
CA GLY A 102 19.90 0.64 -25.17
C GLY A 102 20.85 1.55 -25.97
N LYS A 103 20.31 2.41 -26.83
CA LYS A 103 21.07 3.44 -27.54
C LYS A 103 21.24 4.66 -26.66
N TYR A 104 22.26 5.43 -27.02
CA TYR A 104 22.68 6.65 -26.34
C TYR A 104 21.49 7.55 -25.97
N ASN A 105 21.24 7.71 -24.68
CA ASN A 105 20.13 8.51 -24.21
C ASN A 105 20.54 10.00 -24.24
N LYS A 106 20.06 10.75 -25.23
CA LYS A 106 20.34 12.20 -25.32
C LYS A 106 19.94 12.98 -24.05
N TYR A 107 18.99 12.47 -23.25
CA TYR A 107 18.56 13.09 -22.00
C TYR A 107 19.54 12.88 -20.85
N VAL A 108 20.47 11.93 -20.96
CA VAL A 108 21.53 11.72 -19.96
C VAL A 108 22.55 12.87 -19.99
N ARG A 109 22.94 13.35 -21.17
CA ARG A 109 23.85 14.50 -21.27
C ARG A 109 23.20 15.83 -20.94
N ASN A 110 21.90 15.94 -21.16
CA ASN A 110 21.15 17.17 -20.90
C ASN A 110 19.77 16.81 -20.35
N PRO A 111 19.65 16.62 -19.02
CA PRO A 111 18.36 16.42 -18.37
C PRO A 111 17.39 17.49 -18.84
N LYS A 112 16.22 17.08 -19.30
CA LYS A 112 15.23 18.01 -19.88
C LYS A 112 14.55 18.87 -18.81
N PHE A 113 14.66 18.47 -17.54
CA PHE A 113 13.91 19.03 -16.44
C PHE A 113 14.84 19.28 -15.26
N ASP A 114 14.62 20.39 -14.58
CA ASP A 114 15.39 20.79 -13.40
C ASP A 114 14.67 20.39 -12.11
N PHE A 115 15.41 20.45 -10.99
CA PHE A 115 14.84 20.33 -9.66
C PHE A 115 13.69 21.32 -9.45
N GLY A 116 12.61 20.87 -8.80
CA GLY A 116 11.40 21.65 -8.56
C GLY A 116 10.45 21.73 -9.75
N THR A 117 10.83 21.24 -10.94
CA THR A 117 9.94 21.21 -12.10
C THR A 117 8.76 20.28 -11.81
N LEU A 118 7.54 20.81 -11.87
CA LEU A 118 6.32 20.01 -11.80
C LEU A 118 6.16 19.23 -13.11
N VAL A 119 6.19 17.91 -13.02
CA VAL A 119 6.08 17.03 -14.19
C VAL A 119 4.93 16.06 -14.05
N LYS A 120 4.40 15.65 -15.20
CA LYS A 120 3.56 14.47 -15.33
C LYS A 120 4.38 13.33 -15.91
N VAL A 121 4.32 12.16 -15.28
CA VAL A 121 4.97 10.93 -15.73
C VAL A 121 3.94 9.81 -15.89
N ILE A 122 3.98 9.11 -17.03
CA ILE A 122 3.25 7.87 -17.25
C ILE A 122 4.25 6.72 -17.40
N GLY A 123 4.09 5.66 -16.61
CA GLY A 123 5.02 4.54 -16.68
C GLY A 123 4.51 3.25 -16.08
N ARG A 124 5.28 2.20 -16.31
CA ARG A 124 5.04 0.86 -15.78
C ARG A 124 5.65 0.74 -14.40
N ILE A 125 4.93 0.09 -13.48
CA ILE A 125 5.46 -0.21 -12.15
C ILE A 125 6.51 -1.32 -12.29
N ASN A 126 7.67 -1.13 -11.67
CA ASN A 126 8.72 -2.13 -11.56
C ASN A 126 9.21 -2.27 -10.11
N GLU A 127 9.84 -3.40 -9.81
CA GLU A 127 10.59 -3.59 -8.57
C GLU A 127 12.03 -4.03 -8.90
N TYR A 128 13.00 -3.24 -8.47
CA TYR A 128 14.43 -3.50 -8.65
C TYR A 128 15.15 -3.43 -7.31
N ASN A 129 15.88 -4.50 -6.96
CA ASN A 129 16.56 -4.64 -5.67
C ASN A 129 15.65 -4.36 -4.46
N GLY A 130 14.39 -4.83 -4.53
CA GLY A 130 13.38 -4.67 -3.48
C GLY A 130 12.85 -3.24 -3.32
N LYS A 131 13.17 -2.33 -4.24
CA LYS A 131 12.64 -0.96 -4.30
C LYS A 131 11.70 -0.82 -5.49
N ARG A 132 10.58 -0.14 -5.27
CA ARG A 132 9.68 0.21 -6.37
C ARG A 132 10.17 1.42 -7.12
N GLU A 133 10.01 1.34 -8.42
CA GLU A 133 10.33 2.39 -9.36
C GLU A 133 9.32 2.40 -10.50
N ILE A 134 9.24 3.51 -11.22
CA ILE A 134 8.38 3.65 -12.40
C ILE A 134 9.27 3.70 -13.64
N ILE A 135 9.14 2.71 -14.51
CA ILE A 135 9.83 2.72 -15.80
C ILE A 135 8.99 3.50 -16.80
N PHE A 136 9.56 4.53 -17.44
CA PHE A 136 8.86 5.34 -18.43
C PHE A 136 9.70 5.56 -19.68
N ASN A 137 9.01 5.62 -20.82
CA ASN A 137 9.62 5.95 -22.11
C ASN A 137 9.76 7.47 -22.25
N THR A 138 10.72 7.91 -23.06
CA THR A 138 11.05 9.32 -23.28
C THR A 138 9.84 10.24 -23.51
N GLY A 139 8.84 9.78 -24.27
CA GLY A 139 7.64 10.55 -24.59
C GLY A 139 6.62 10.66 -23.45
N ASN A 140 6.81 9.91 -22.36
CA ASN A 140 5.84 9.79 -21.28
C ASN A 140 6.15 10.68 -20.07
N ILE A 141 6.97 11.72 -20.26
CA ILE A 141 7.23 12.76 -19.26
C ILE A 141 7.11 14.15 -19.87
N TRP A 142 6.43 15.07 -19.19
CA TRP A 142 6.32 16.46 -19.62
C TRP A 142 6.07 17.43 -18.47
N VAL A 143 6.43 18.69 -18.70
CA VAL A 143 6.24 19.79 -17.75
C VAL A 143 4.77 20.16 -17.66
N ILE A 144 4.29 20.34 -16.44
CA ILE A 144 3.01 20.94 -16.12
C ILE A 144 3.24 22.41 -15.76
N LYS A 145 2.55 23.31 -16.47
CA LYS A 145 2.76 24.76 -16.34
C LYS A 145 1.88 25.39 -15.26
N ASP A 146 0.68 24.86 -15.05
CA ASP A 146 -0.26 25.37 -14.07
C ASP A 146 0.03 24.71 -12.71
N PRO A 147 0.44 25.47 -11.68
CA PRO A 147 0.69 24.91 -10.36
C PRO A 147 -0.59 24.33 -9.71
N ASN A 148 -1.79 24.75 -10.13
CA ASN A 148 -3.04 24.22 -9.58
C ASN A 148 -3.31 22.78 -10.03
N GLU A 149 -2.67 22.30 -11.09
CA GLU A 149 -2.84 20.93 -11.60
C GLU A 149 -2.44 19.87 -10.56
N GLU A 150 -1.49 20.16 -9.68
CA GLU A 150 -1.13 19.25 -8.59
C GLU A 150 -2.29 19.07 -7.61
N LEU A 151 -2.89 20.18 -7.15
CA LEU A 151 -4.04 20.16 -6.25
C LEU A 151 -5.28 19.53 -6.91
N LEU A 152 -5.54 19.88 -8.17
CA LEU A 152 -6.63 19.29 -8.96
C LEU A 152 -6.42 17.78 -9.12
N ARG A 153 -5.18 17.35 -9.34
CA ARG A 153 -4.81 15.93 -9.39
C ARG A 153 -5.08 15.23 -8.06
N TRP A 154 -4.77 15.84 -6.92
CA TRP A 154 -5.07 15.24 -5.62
C TRP A 154 -6.58 15.03 -5.43
N LEU A 155 -7.39 16.03 -5.77
CA LEU A 155 -8.85 15.91 -5.71
C LEU A 155 -9.40 14.84 -6.66
N GLU A 156 -8.82 14.72 -7.86
CA GLU A 156 -9.16 13.67 -8.82
C GLU A 156 -8.82 12.28 -8.25
N ILE A 157 -7.62 12.10 -7.70
CA ILE A 157 -7.18 10.84 -7.09
C ILE A 157 -8.13 10.43 -5.97
N LEU A 158 -8.50 11.34 -5.07
CA LEU A 158 -9.42 11.06 -3.98
C LEU A 158 -10.77 10.55 -4.50
N LYS A 159 -11.33 11.21 -5.52
CA LYS A 159 -12.58 10.76 -6.16
C LYS A 159 -12.44 9.41 -6.83
N LEU A 160 -11.33 9.14 -7.52
CA LEU A 160 -11.09 7.85 -8.19
C LEU A 160 -10.90 6.72 -7.17
N VAL A 161 -10.17 6.97 -6.10
CA VAL A 161 -10.00 6.02 -5.00
C VAL A 161 -11.35 5.69 -4.39
N GLU A 162 -12.18 6.68 -4.06
CA GLU A 162 -13.50 6.46 -3.47
C GLU A 162 -14.46 5.73 -4.42
N ASN A 163 -14.57 6.22 -5.67
CA ASN A 163 -15.66 5.82 -6.56
C ASN A 163 -15.32 4.65 -7.47
N VAL A 164 -14.04 4.38 -7.72
CA VAL A 164 -13.57 3.34 -8.64
C VAL A 164 -12.69 2.34 -7.91
N TYR A 165 -11.49 2.76 -7.49
CA TYR A 165 -10.45 1.83 -7.06
C TYR A 165 -10.73 1.15 -5.71
N SER A 166 -11.66 1.69 -4.90
CA SER A 166 -12.08 1.07 -3.65
C SER A 166 -13.13 -0.02 -3.82
N LYS A 167 -13.84 -0.04 -4.95
CA LYS A 167 -14.88 -1.04 -5.22
C LYS A 167 -14.21 -2.28 -5.80
N PRO A 168 -14.35 -3.46 -5.19
CA PRO A 168 -13.64 -4.65 -5.65
C PRO A 168 -14.03 -4.97 -7.10
N PHE A 169 -13.05 -5.36 -7.90
CA PHE A 169 -13.32 -5.96 -9.21
C PHE A 169 -13.99 -7.32 -9.02
N ILE A 170 -15.15 -7.51 -9.64
CA ILE A 170 -15.92 -8.76 -9.58
C ILE A 170 -15.88 -9.38 -10.97
N LEU A 171 -15.34 -10.59 -11.08
CA LEU A 171 -15.34 -11.34 -12.32
C LEU A 171 -16.80 -11.64 -12.73
N PRO A 172 -17.19 -11.43 -13.99
CA PRO A 172 -18.53 -11.79 -14.45
C PRO A 172 -18.77 -13.30 -14.28
N ASN A 173 -19.96 -13.68 -13.76
CA ASN A 173 -20.34 -15.10 -13.52
C ASN A 173 -20.22 -16.00 -14.76
N ASN A 174 -20.23 -15.41 -15.96
CA ASN A 174 -20.16 -16.11 -17.24
C ASN A 174 -18.70 -16.32 -17.71
N ALA A 175 -17.71 -15.94 -16.89
CA ALA A 175 -16.29 -16.11 -17.19
C ALA A 175 -15.80 -17.57 -17.09
N ASN A 176 -16.70 -18.55 -17.25
CA ASN A 176 -16.34 -19.85 -17.83
C ASN A 176 -16.06 -19.64 -19.33
N LEU A 177 -15.07 -18.81 -19.62
CA LEU A 177 -14.53 -18.63 -20.95
C LEU A 177 -13.72 -19.91 -21.21
N THR A 178 -14.28 -20.78 -22.04
CA THR A 178 -13.56 -21.87 -22.71
C THR A 178 -12.20 -21.37 -23.16
N ASP A 179 -11.16 -22.20 -23.00
CA ASP A 179 -9.73 -21.92 -23.23
C ASP A 179 -9.35 -21.51 -24.68
N ASP A 180 -10.30 -21.02 -25.47
CA ASP A 180 -10.20 -20.72 -26.90
C ASP A 180 -10.08 -19.22 -27.23
N ILE A 181 -9.65 -18.38 -26.28
CA ILE A 181 -9.03 -17.11 -26.70
C ILE A 181 -7.58 -17.46 -27.02
N SER A 182 -7.38 -17.93 -28.25
CA SER A 182 -6.06 -17.95 -28.87
C SER A 182 -5.45 -16.56 -28.68
N ASP A 183 -4.46 -16.50 -27.79
CA ASP A 183 -3.52 -15.40 -27.72
C ASP A 183 -2.90 -15.32 -29.11
N LYS A 184 -3.44 -14.45 -29.95
CA LYS A 184 -2.59 -13.81 -30.95
C LYS A 184 -1.59 -13.04 -30.13
N GLU A 185 -0.43 -13.67 -29.95
CA GLU A 185 0.81 -13.04 -29.57
C GLU A 185 0.97 -11.81 -30.48
N GLU A 186 0.50 -10.65 -30.02
CA GLU A 186 1.27 -9.44 -30.26
C GLU A 186 2.56 -9.71 -29.49
N THR A 187 3.56 -10.16 -30.23
CA THR A 187 4.95 -10.14 -29.81
C THR A 187 5.21 -8.74 -29.28
N ASP A 188 5.30 -8.62 -27.95
CA ASP A 188 5.98 -7.52 -27.30
C ASP A 188 7.43 -7.60 -27.81
N GLU A 189 7.72 -6.92 -28.93
CA GLU A 189 9.08 -6.70 -29.45
C GLU A 189 9.98 -5.96 -28.41
N ASP A 190 9.40 -5.49 -27.30
CA ASP A 190 10.09 -4.75 -26.25
C ASP A 190 10.61 -5.63 -25.08
N ASN A 191 10.45 -6.96 -25.12
CA ASN A 191 10.93 -7.86 -24.05
C ASN A 191 12.09 -8.80 -24.46
N ALA A 192 12.72 -8.60 -25.62
CA ALA A 192 13.93 -9.34 -25.99
C ALA A 192 15.19 -8.64 -25.45
N GLU A 193 16.09 -9.44 -24.87
CA GLU A 193 17.45 -9.12 -24.41
C GLU A 193 17.61 -8.63 -22.96
N PHE A 194 17.21 -9.49 -22.02
CA PHE A 194 18.04 -9.72 -20.83
C PHE A 194 19.06 -10.82 -21.19
N ILE A 195 20.22 -10.45 -21.71
CA ILE A 195 21.34 -11.38 -21.88
C ILE A 195 22.22 -11.32 -20.63
N ASP A 196 22.29 -12.47 -19.97
CA ASP A 196 23.28 -12.84 -18.96
C ASP A 196 24.66 -12.90 -19.64
N VAL A 197 25.52 -11.91 -19.37
CA VAL A 197 26.92 -11.92 -19.84
C VAL A 197 27.80 -12.36 -18.69
N SER A 198 27.92 -13.68 -18.54
CA SER A 198 29.06 -14.32 -17.89
C SER A 198 30.22 -14.43 -18.87
N ASP A 199 31.38 -13.92 -18.44
CA ASP A 199 32.74 -14.27 -18.83
C ASP A 199 33.07 -14.40 -20.33
N LYS A 200 33.68 -13.33 -20.87
CA LYS A 200 34.75 -13.45 -21.87
C LYS A 200 35.89 -12.48 -21.56
N GLU A 201 36.98 -13.06 -21.05
CA GLU A 201 38.32 -12.53 -21.24
C GLU A 201 38.64 -12.59 -22.75
N GLU A 202 39.06 -11.48 -23.33
CA GLU A 202 40.01 -11.50 -24.44
C GLU A 202 40.77 -10.17 -24.49
N THR A 203 42.06 -10.33 -24.71
CA THR A 203 43.15 -9.37 -24.57
C THR A 203 43.40 -8.60 -25.88
N ASP A 204 44.42 -7.72 -25.80
CA ASP A 204 45.21 -7.11 -26.87
C ASP A 204 44.77 -5.67 -27.21
N GLU A 205 45.46 -4.65 -26.70
CA GLU A 205 46.73 -4.09 -27.23
C GLU A 205 46.56 -3.51 -28.64
N ASP A 206 46.40 -2.18 -28.75
CA ASP A 206 47.44 -1.32 -29.31
C ASP A 206 47.04 0.18 -29.39
N ASN A 207 47.82 1.00 -28.69
CA ASN A 207 48.47 2.25 -29.10
C ASN A 207 47.78 3.21 -30.11
N ALA A 208 47.59 4.48 -29.70
CA ALA A 208 48.57 5.55 -30.00
C ALA A 208 48.04 6.97 -29.67
N GLU A 209 48.92 7.66 -28.95
CA GLU A 209 49.14 9.09 -28.67
C GLU A 209 48.54 10.17 -29.59
N LEU A 210 48.12 11.28 -28.96
CA LEU A 210 48.61 12.66 -29.14
C LEU A 210 47.94 13.54 -28.06
N ASN A 211 48.64 13.95 -26.99
CA ASN A 211 49.37 15.24 -26.85
C ASN A 211 48.57 16.46 -27.39
N ASN A 212 48.42 17.60 -26.71
CA ASN A 212 49.13 18.18 -25.57
C ASN A 212 48.45 19.51 -25.12
N ASN A 213 48.84 19.95 -23.92
CA ASN A 213 48.96 21.35 -23.42
C ASN A 213 47.72 22.03 -22.79
N GLU A 214 47.70 22.19 -21.45
CA GLU A 214 48.36 23.23 -20.61
C GLU A 214 47.46 24.49 -20.50
N ALA A 215 47.42 25.27 -19.42
CA ALA A 215 47.78 25.20 -18.02
C ALA A 215 47.27 26.52 -17.38
N LEU A 216 46.91 26.46 -16.10
CA LEU A 216 46.95 27.52 -15.07
C LEU A 216 46.54 28.97 -15.42
N HIS A 217 45.56 29.48 -14.64
CA HIS A 217 45.87 30.62 -13.77
C HIS A 217 45.02 30.65 -12.48
N MET A 218 45.71 30.92 -11.38
CA MET A 218 45.24 31.08 -9.99
C MET A 218 44.46 32.37 -9.73
N MET A 219 43.56 32.35 -8.73
CA MET A 219 43.44 33.28 -7.57
C MET A 219 42.05 33.03 -6.90
N SER A 220 41.92 32.47 -5.70
CA SER A 220 42.21 32.97 -4.34
C SER A 220 41.22 34.03 -3.80
N THR A 221 40.80 33.80 -2.54
CA THR A 221 40.01 34.63 -1.60
C THR A 221 38.49 34.61 -1.78
N SER A 222 37.63 34.51 -0.76
CA SER A 222 37.81 34.69 0.69
C SER A 222 36.64 34.04 1.46
N GLU A 223 36.94 33.70 2.71
CA GLU A 223 36.03 33.29 3.79
C GLU A 223 34.98 34.36 4.11
N GLU A 224 33.77 33.95 4.48
CA GLU A 224 32.97 34.66 5.48
C GLU A 224 32.05 33.68 6.21
N ARG A 225 32.31 33.54 7.52
CA ARG A 225 31.45 32.91 8.52
C ARG A 225 30.42 33.93 8.98
N LEU A 226 29.16 33.52 9.13
CA LEU A 226 28.26 34.08 10.11
C LEU A 226 27.52 32.94 10.81
N ASP A 227 27.80 32.82 12.10
CA ASP A 227 26.98 32.16 13.09
C ASP A 227 25.76 33.03 13.36
N GLU A 228 24.57 32.43 13.52
CA GLU A 228 23.55 33.00 14.41
C GLU A 228 22.60 31.89 14.88
N ASP A 229 22.70 31.63 16.19
CA ASP A 229 21.74 30.90 16.99
C ASP A 229 20.37 31.62 16.97
N ASN A 230 19.28 30.86 16.92
CA ASN A 230 18.18 31.08 17.87
C ASN A 230 17.22 29.91 17.96
N ALA A 231 16.81 29.69 19.20
CA ALA A 231 16.00 28.61 19.69
C ALA A 231 14.50 28.89 19.60
N ASP A 232 13.75 27.79 19.67
CA ASP A 232 12.52 27.61 20.44
C ASP A 232 11.17 28.16 19.94
N LEU A 233 10.25 27.18 19.89
CA LEU A 233 8.88 27.18 20.43
C LEU A 233 7.67 27.44 19.49
N ILE A 234 6.74 26.47 19.55
CA ILE A 234 5.26 26.57 19.41
C ILE A 234 4.78 26.53 17.94
N ASN A 235 3.86 25.68 17.48
CA ASN A 235 2.67 25.09 18.09
C ASN A 235 2.28 23.77 17.39
N ASP A 236 1.74 22.85 18.17
CA ASP A 236 0.85 21.77 17.72
C ASP A 236 -0.35 22.36 16.98
N ASP A 237 -0.64 21.87 15.78
CA ASP A 237 -2.00 21.74 15.21
C ASP A 237 -1.91 21.12 13.80
N ALA A 238 -1.89 19.79 13.74
CA ALA A 238 -2.15 19.06 12.50
C ALA A 238 -3.64 18.61 12.48
N PRO A 239 -4.48 19.12 11.56
CA PRO A 239 -5.87 18.68 11.47
C PRO A 239 -6.00 17.41 10.63
N LEU A 240 -6.75 16.44 11.20
CA LEU A 240 -7.56 15.40 10.57
C LEU A 240 -7.05 14.77 9.24
N ILE A 241 -6.28 13.69 9.35
CA ILE A 241 -6.25 12.61 8.35
C ILE A 241 -6.79 11.34 9.01
N MET A 242 -8.09 11.32 9.32
CA MET A 242 -8.76 10.19 10.00
C MET A 242 -9.90 9.55 9.20
N SER A 243 -10.08 9.87 7.92
CA SER A 243 -11.23 9.35 7.15
C SER A 243 -10.92 8.35 6.04
N ILE A 244 -9.65 7.96 5.78
CA ILE A 244 -9.31 7.21 4.54
C ILE A 244 -8.67 5.82 4.81
N LEU A 245 -8.59 5.38 6.06
CA LEU A 245 -8.06 4.05 6.42
C LEU A 245 -9.13 2.98 6.70
N GLU A 246 -10.27 3.02 5.99
CA GLU A 246 -11.10 1.81 5.83
C GLU A 246 -10.40 0.82 4.87
N LYS A 247 -9.41 0.10 5.41
CA LYS A 247 -8.90 -1.15 4.83
C LYS A 247 -9.74 -2.31 5.37
N LYS A 248 -10.65 -2.79 4.52
CA LYS A 248 -11.23 -4.13 4.61
C LYS A 248 -10.10 -5.16 4.57
N SER A 249 -9.95 -5.91 5.65
CA SER A 249 -9.47 -7.28 5.59
C SER A 249 -10.49 -8.15 4.86
N ASP A 250 -10.02 -9.28 4.34
CA ASP A 250 -10.84 -10.31 3.74
C ASP A 250 -11.98 -10.76 4.67
N GLU A 251 -13.23 -10.69 4.18
CA GLU A 251 -14.38 -11.39 4.74
C GLU A 251 -15.50 -11.47 3.68
N ASN A 252 -15.47 -12.56 2.90
CA ASN A 252 -16.66 -13.07 2.20
C ASN A 252 -17.33 -14.20 3.01
N MET A 253 -17.13 -14.20 4.32
CA MET A 253 -18.05 -14.89 5.22
C MET A 253 -19.08 -13.85 5.64
N PRO A 254 -20.33 -13.88 5.10
CA PRO A 254 -21.35 -12.95 5.56
C PRO A 254 -21.49 -13.13 7.06
N ILE A 255 -21.16 -12.08 7.83
CA ILE A 255 -21.43 -12.09 9.26
C ILE A 255 -22.92 -12.34 9.39
N SER A 256 -23.28 -13.50 9.95
CA SER A 256 -24.68 -13.85 10.09
C SER A 256 -25.33 -12.79 10.97
N SER A 257 -26.15 -11.93 10.39
CA SER A 257 -26.85 -10.86 11.11
C SER A 257 -27.55 -11.42 12.35
N SER A 258 -27.99 -12.68 12.31
CA SER A 258 -28.58 -13.41 13.44
C SER A 258 -27.64 -13.60 14.64
N LEU A 259 -26.33 -13.79 14.46
CA LEU A 259 -25.37 -13.94 15.56
C LEU A 259 -25.14 -12.60 16.27
N ILE A 260 -25.02 -11.52 15.50
CA ILE A 260 -24.93 -10.14 16.02
C ILE A 260 -26.19 -9.80 16.83
N PHE A 261 -27.37 -10.04 16.25
CA PHE A 261 -28.63 -9.80 16.94
C PHE A 261 -28.77 -10.65 18.21
N LYS A 262 -28.29 -11.90 18.19
CA LYS A 262 -28.27 -12.77 19.36
C LYS A 262 -27.39 -12.18 20.47
N ARG A 263 -26.18 -11.69 20.16
CA ARG A 263 -25.27 -11.09 21.15
C ARG A 263 -25.84 -9.82 21.79
N MET A 264 -26.50 -8.97 21.01
CA MET A 264 -27.07 -7.73 21.54
C MET A 264 -28.37 -7.93 22.33
N LYS A 265 -29.18 -8.94 21.97
CA LYS A 265 -30.49 -9.22 22.57
C LYS A 265 -30.43 -10.05 23.85
N ILE A 266 -29.26 -10.57 24.24
CA ILE A 266 -29.08 -11.18 25.56
C ILE A 266 -29.29 -10.07 26.60
N SER A 267 -30.54 -10.00 27.07
CA SER A 267 -30.95 -9.17 28.19
C SER A 267 -30.19 -9.63 29.43
N GLU A 268 -30.00 -8.71 30.36
CA GLU A 268 -29.55 -9.00 31.72
C GLU A 268 -30.62 -9.85 32.42
N ASP A 269 -30.70 -11.11 32.04
CA ASP A 269 -31.50 -12.09 32.75
C ASP A 269 -30.79 -12.31 34.08
N SER A 270 -31.55 -12.21 35.17
CA SER A 270 -31.08 -12.11 36.56
C SER A 270 -30.43 -13.38 37.12
N SER A 271 -29.76 -14.16 36.28
CA SER A 271 -28.95 -15.30 36.70
C SER A 271 -27.65 -14.81 37.36
N SER A 272 -27.27 -15.43 38.47
CA SER A 272 -26.13 -15.02 39.30
C SER A 272 -24.76 -15.41 38.73
N GLN A 273 -24.71 -16.20 37.65
CA GLN A 273 -23.46 -16.67 37.04
C GLN A 273 -23.22 -15.97 35.70
N ILE A 274 -22.12 -15.22 35.62
CA ILE A 274 -21.67 -14.59 34.38
C ILE A 274 -20.91 -15.64 33.57
N THR A 275 -21.44 -15.97 32.39
CA THR A 275 -20.79 -16.87 31.44
C THR A 275 -19.74 -16.14 30.60
N GLU A 276 -18.86 -16.88 29.94
CA GLU A 276 -17.88 -16.33 28.99
C GLU A 276 -18.57 -15.58 27.84
N ASP A 277 -19.70 -16.08 27.34
CA ASP A 277 -20.50 -15.38 26.33
C ASP A 277 -21.01 -14.01 26.80
N MET A 278 -21.46 -13.91 28.06
CA MET A 278 -21.86 -12.62 28.64
C MET A 278 -20.68 -11.65 28.73
N PHE A 279 -19.48 -12.17 28.98
CA PHE A 279 -18.25 -11.38 29.01
C PHE A 279 -17.83 -10.89 27.62
N ILE A 280 -17.85 -11.75 26.60
CA ILE A 280 -17.61 -11.38 25.20
C ILE A 280 -18.61 -10.28 24.78
N ASN A 281 -19.89 -10.45 25.10
CA ASN A 281 -20.92 -9.44 24.80
C ASN A 281 -20.64 -8.10 25.51
N SER A 282 -20.10 -8.15 26.73
CA SER A 282 -19.74 -6.94 27.49
C SER A 282 -18.56 -6.22 26.84
N ILE A 283 -17.56 -6.95 26.32
CA ILE A 283 -16.47 -6.38 25.52
C ILE A 283 -17.02 -5.71 24.26
N THR A 284 -17.92 -6.36 23.51
CA THR A 284 -18.54 -5.77 22.32
C THR A 284 -19.28 -4.47 22.66
N ARG A 285 -20.07 -4.45 23.74
CA ARG A 285 -20.77 -3.23 24.22
C ARG A 285 -19.78 -2.14 24.61
N TYR A 286 -18.68 -2.49 25.29
CA TYR A 286 -17.66 -1.54 25.70
C TYR A 286 -16.95 -0.90 24.50
N ILE A 287 -16.52 -1.70 23.51
CA ILE A 287 -15.90 -1.22 22.26
C ILE A 287 -16.81 -0.20 21.60
N TYR A 288 -18.10 -0.54 21.50
CA TYR A 288 -19.09 0.34 20.87
C TYR A 288 -19.34 1.63 21.66
N LYS A 289 -19.64 1.52 22.96
CA LYS A 289 -19.94 2.66 23.84
C LYS A 289 -18.81 3.69 23.86
N ASN A 290 -17.57 3.24 23.69
CA ASN A 290 -16.37 4.07 23.70
C ASN A 290 -15.84 4.41 22.30
N HIS A 291 -16.57 4.10 21.23
CA HIS A 291 -16.19 4.43 19.85
C HIS A 291 -14.78 3.92 19.48
N LEU A 292 -14.43 2.71 19.92
CA LEU A 292 -13.11 2.11 19.68
C LEU A 292 -13.04 1.48 18.29
N TYR A 293 -12.89 2.30 17.24
CA TYR A 293 -12.80 1.82 15.85
C TYR A 293 -11.45 1.14 15.54
N GLN A 294 -10.40 1.57 16.23
CA GLN A 294 -9.08 0.96 16.23
C GLN A 294 -8.54 0.99 17.66
N PHE A 295 -8.07 -0.14 18.18
CA PHE A 295 -7.59 -0.21 19.56
C PHE A 295 -6.55 -1.32 19.76
N SER A 296 -5.72 -1.15 20.80
CA SER A 296 -4.87 -2.23 21.31
C SER A 296 -5.60 -3.04 22.38
N PRO A 297 -5.29 -4.35 22.55
CA PRO A 297 -5.88 -5.18 23.61
C PRO A 297 -5.78 -4.55 24.99
N VAL A 298 -4.63 -3.90 25.25
CA VAL A 298 -4.35 -3.21 26.52
C VAL A 298 -5.44 -2.18 26.84
N ARG A 299 -5.97 -1.47 25.84
CA ARG A 299 -7.02 -0.45 26.04
C ARG A 299 -8.32 -1.05 26.60
N VAL A 300 -8.69 -2.25 26.16
CA VAL A 300 -9.87 -2.99 26.65
C VAL A 300 -9.59 -3.61 28.02
N CYS A 301 -8.40 -4.18 28.20
CA CYS A 301 -7.94 -4.76 29.46
C CYS A 301 -7.80 -3.76 30.61
N LEU A 302 -7.68 -2.46 30.34
CA LEU A 302 -7.61 -1.41 31.37
C LEU A 302 -9.00 -0.99 31.90
N SER A 303 -10.09 -1.46 31.31
CA SER A 303 -11.45 -1.15 31.77
C SER A 303 -11.72 -1.78 33.14
N THR A 304 -12.03 -0.97 34.15
CA THR A 304 -12.37 -1.45 35.50
C THR A 304 -13.64 -2.30 35.48
N GLU A 305 -14.66 -1.87 34.74
CA GLU A 305 -15.93 -2.58 34.54
C GLU A 305 -15.71 -3.99 33.98
N LEU A 306 -14.93 -4.12 32.89
CA LEU A 306 -14.64 -5.41 32.27
C LEU A 306 -13.76 -6.28 33.17
N ASN A 307 -12.80 -5.70 33.90
CA ASN A 307 -12.01 -6.46 34.86
C ASN A 307 -12.85 -7.06 35.98
N ASP A 308 -13.85 -6.33 36.47
CA ASP A 308 -14.74 -6.85 37.51
C ASP A 308 -15.66 -7.94 36.99
N LEU A 309 -16.06 -7.88 35.72
CA LEU A 309 -16.77 -8.99 35.05
C LEU A 309 -15.86 -10.20 34.85
N ALA A 310 -14.63 -10.01 34.36
CA ALA A 310 -13.66 -11.09 34.16
C ALA A 310 -13.39 -11.88 35.46
N LYS A 311 -13.31 -11.18 36.61
CA LYS A 311 -13.17 -11.81 37.92
C LYS A 311 -14.36 -12.69 38.30
N LYS A 312 -15.57 -12.34 37.85
CA LYS A 312 -16.79 -13.13 38.10
C LYS A 312 -16.90 -14.35 37.19
N VAL A 313 -16.35 -14.28 35.96
CA VAL A 313 -16.30 -15.40 35.00
C VAL A 313 -15.34 -16.50 35.45
N ILE A 314 -14.29 -16.16 36.21
CA ILE A 314 -13.26 -17.10 36.65
C ILE A 314 -13.43 -17.35 38.16
N PRO A 315 -14.36 -18.23 38.59
CA PRO A 315 -14.81 -18.36 39.98
C PRO A 315 -13.73 -18.86 40.96
N ASN A 316 -12.55 -19.29 40.48
CA ASN A 316 -11.48 -19.88 41.31
C ASN A 316 -10.16 -19.08 41.31
N LEU A 317 -10.17 -17.80 40.93
CA LEU A 317 -9.00 -16.93 41.13
C LEU A 317 -8.85 -16.61 42.63
N SER A 318 -8.11 -17.46 43.35
CA SER A 318 -7.62 -17.19 44.70
C SER A 318 -7.17 -15.72 44.83
N THR A 319 -7.71 -15.01 45.83
CA THR A 319 -7.49 -13.65 46.41
C THR A 319 -6.66 -12.56 45.69
N LYS A 320 -5.78 -12.91 44.76
CA LYS A 320 -5.18 -12.02 43.75
C LYS A 320 -5.29 -12.72 42.40
N PRO A 321 -6.12 -12.22 41.46
CA PRO A 321 -6.16 -12.80 40.13
C PRO A 321 -4.74 -12.78 39.55
N LYS A 322 -4.21 -13.95 39.14
CA LYS A 322 -2.97 -13.99 38.37
C LYS A 322 -3.26 -13.17 37.12
N SER A 323 -2.59 -12.02 36.96
CA SER A 323 -2.75 -11.09 35.85
C SER A 323 -2.82 -11.81 34.49
N ARG A 324 -2.09 -12.91 34.38
CA ARG A 324 -2.09 -13.82 33.22
C ARG A 324 -3.45 -14.45 32.90
N ALA A 325 -4.21 -14.96 33.87
CA ALA A 325 -5.48 -15.64 33.60
C ALA A 325 -6.56 -14.66 33.09
N VAL A 326 -6.61 -13.47 33.68
CA VAL A 326 -7.49 -12.39 33.22
C VAL A 326 -7.08 -11.96 31.81
N TYR A 327 -5.78 -11.75 31.57
CA TYR A 327 -5.28 -11.40 30.24
C TYR A 327 -5.58 -12.46 29.18
N THR A 328 -5.46 -13.74 29.52
CA THR A 328 -5.84 -14.86 28.63
C THR A 328 -7.32 -14.80 28.29
N LEU A 329 -8.21 -14.61 29.27
CA LEU A 329 -9.65 -14.46 29.01
C LEU A 329 -9.97 -13.30 28.06
N PHE A 330 -9.32 -12.14 28.22
CA PHE A 330 -9.48 -11.02 27.29
C PHE A 330 -8.97 -11.34 25.89
N THR A 331 -7.82 -12.02 25.79
CA THR A 331 -7.22 -12.38 24.51
C THR A 331 -8.11 -13.36 23.76
N ASP A 332 -8.58 -14.41 24.45
CA ASP A 332 -9.46 -15.43 23.88
C ASP A 332 -10.79 -14.80 23.44
N ALA A 333 -11.36 -13.90 24.24
CA ALA A 333 -12.57 -13.16 23.87
C ALA A 333 -12.39 -12.27 22.64
N LEU A 334 -11.24 -11.59 22.50
CA LEU A 334 -10.96 -10.76 21.32
C LEU A 334 -10.72 -11.62 20.07
N GLU A 335 -10.04 -12.76 20.20
CA GLU A 335 -9.85 -13.71 19.09
C GLU A 335 -11.18 -14.37 18.67
N GLU A 336 -12.10 -14.61 19.61
CA GLU A 336 -13.45 -15.06 19.28
C GLU A 336 -14.19 -14.00 18.44
N LEU A 337 -14.10 -12.72 18.82
CA LEU A 337 -14.68 -11.63 18.04
C LEU A 337 -14.04 -11.47 16.65
N VAL A 338 -12.76 -11.83 16.49
CA VAL A 338 -12.12 -11.91 15.16
C VAL A 338 -12.69 -13.08 14.36
N ARG A 339 -12.82 -14.26 14.97
CA ARG A 339 -13.38 -15.46 14.30
C ARG A 339 -14.82 -15.25 13.83
N GLU A 340 -15.57 -14.47 14.59
CA GLU A 340 -16.95 -14.10 14.28
C GLU A 340 -17.09 -12.93 13.29
N GLY A 341 -15.99 -12.32 12.87
CA GLY A 341 -15.96 -11.20 11.92
C GLY A 341 -16.34 -9.83 12.51
N PHE A 342 -16.41 -9.70 13.84
CA PHE A 342 -16.61 -8.40 14.48
C PHE A 342 -15.36 -7.54 14.44
N LEU A 343 -14.20 -8.17 14.60
CA LEU A 343 -12.91 -7.52 14.66
C LEU A 343 -11.99 -8.02 13.56
N ILE A 344 -11.14 -7.12 13.10
CA ILE A 344 -10.05 -7.40 12.18
C ILE A 344 -8.76 -7.26 12.97
N ARG A 345 -7.97 -8.33 13.07
CA ARG A 345 -6.63 -8.25 13.65
C ARG A 345 -5.66 -7.69 12.62
N VAL A 346 -5.08 -6.52 12.90
CA VAL A 346 -4.14 -5.87 11.98
C VAL A 346 -2.70 -6.29 12.23
N ASP A 347 -2.32 -6.45 13.49
CA ASP A 347 -1.02 -6.97 13.88
C ASP A 347 -1.10 -7.67 15.26
N ALA A 348 0.06 -7.89 15.89
CA ALA A 348 0.14 -8.53 17.19
C ALA A 348 -0.49 -7.70 18.32
N ILE A 349 -0.68 -6.39 18.14
CA ILE A 349 -1.01 -5.43 19.19
C ILE A 349 -2.21 -4.55 18.86
N SER A 350 -2.87 -4.72 17.71
CA SER A 350 -3.96 -3.87 17.28
C SER A 350 -5.10 -4.61 16.58
N TYR A 351 -6.31 -4.12 16.83
CA TYR A 351 -7.58 -4.60 16.30
C TYR A 351 -8.34 -3.42 15.69
N PHE A 352 -9.10 -3.70 14.63
CA PHE A 352 -10.05 -2.79 14.01
C PHE A 352 -11.46 -3.36 14.10
N VAL A 353 -12.46 -2.49 14.17
CA VAL A 353 -13.87 -2.90 14.07
C VAL A 353 -14.24 -3.06 12.61
N HIS A 354 -14.90 -4.17 12.26
CA HIS A 354 -15.29 -4.41 10.87
C HIS A 354 -16.34 -3.39 10.39
N SER A 355 -16.15 -2.80 9.20
CA SER A 355 -17.02 -1.72 8.65
C SER A 355 -18.51 -2.09 8.54
N GLN A 356 -18.85 -3.38 8.33
CA GLN A 356 -20.25 -3.82 8.33
C GLN A 356 -20.91 -3.65 9.70
N PHE A 357 -20.16 -3.87 10.77
CA PHE A 357 -20.65 -3.66 12.12
C PHE A 357 -20.90 -2.18 12.39
N GLU A 358 -20.00 -1.29 11.98
CA GLU A 358 -20.20 0.16 12.14
C GLU A 358 -21.52 0.64 11.51
N ASN A 359 -21.80 0.19 10.28
CA ASN A 359 -23.01 0.54 9.55
C ASN A 359 -24.27 -0.05 10.21
N MET A 360 -24.20 -1.30 10.68
CA MET A 360 -25.31 -1.92 11.39
C MET A 360 -25.65 -1.20 12.69
N VAL A 361 -24.64 -0.77 13.46
CA VAL A 361 -24.90 -0.12 14.74
C VAL A 361 -25.37 1.33 14.57
N LYS A 362 -24.93 2.03 13.52
CA LYS A 362 -25.52 3.33 13.13
C LYS A 362 -27.03 3.22 12.88
N ASN A 363 -27.47 2.10 12.29
CA ASN A 363 -28.90 1.84 12.05
C ASN A 363 -29.68 1.45 13.32
N TRP A 364 -29.02 0.90 14.33
CA TRP A 364 -29.67 0.49 15.58
C TRP A 364 -30.05 1.66 16.49
N LYS A 365 -29.26 2.76 16.53
CA LYS A 365 -29.62 3.98 17.29
C LYS A 365 -30.94 4.64 16.85
N ASN A 366 -31.49 4.22 15.71
CA ASN A 366 -32.73 4.72 15.13
C ASN A 366 -33.92 3.77 15.34
N ILE A 367 -33.74 2.69 16.11
CA ILE A 367 -34.76 1.72 16.54
C ILE A 367 -34.86 1.80 18.06
#